data_AF-A0A7V8LJ77-F1
#
_entry.id   AF-A0A7V8LJ77-F1
#
_cell.length_a   1.000
_cell.length_b   1.000
_cell.length_c   1.000
_cell.angle_alpha   90.00
_cell.angle_beta   90.00
_cell.angle_gamma   90.00
#
_symmetry.space_group_name_H-M   'P 1'
#
loop_
_entity.id
_entity.type
_entity.pdbx_description
1 polymer ?
#
loop_
_entity_poly.entity_id
_entity_poly.type
_entity_poly.pdbx_seq_one_letter_code
_entity_poly.pdbx_strand_id
1 'polypeptide(L)'
;MSDVQDVTAFSSISSDLENLVGELEAGATQNISRADMSSAIGSLGKMLAVLHQRGVESVVTPEHLSVTDAVIMIQYLMESHNINNFDLAMWVSRARASAEEC
;
A
#
# COMPACT_ATOMS: atom_id res chain seq x y z
N MET A 1 15.27 6.03 -25.53
CA MET A 1 16.26 5.43 -24.62
C MET A 1 16.21 6.14 -23.28
N SER A 2 15.11 5.99 -22.52
CA SER A 2 14.89 6.70 -21.24
C SER A 2 14.28 5.81 -20.14
N ASP A 3 14.28 4.48 -20.31
CA ASP A 3 13.61 3.54 -19.39
C ASP A 3 14.53 2.94 -18.31
N VAL A 4 15.86 3.13 -18.41
CA VAL A 4 16.82 2.42 -17.54
C VAL A 4 17.12 3.19 -16.25
N GLN A 5 16.77 4.48 -16.15
CA GLN A 5 17.05 5.32 -14.99
C GLN A 5 15.96 5.30 -13.89
N ASP A 6 14.71 4.95 -14.22
CA ASP A 6 13.60 4.98 -13.25
C ASP A 6 13.46 3.69 -12.43
N VAL A 7 13.80 2.54 -13.01
CA VAL A 7 13.69 1.24 -12.32
C VAL A 7 14.67 1.13 -11.15
N THR A 8 15.87 1.69 -11.28
CA THR A 8 16.90 1.70 -10.24
C THR A 8 16.59 2.64 -9.07
N ALA A 9 15.82 3.71 -9.32
CA ALA A 9 15.43 4.65 -8.27
C ALA A 9 14.40 4.02 -7.32
N PHE A 10 13.37 3.36 -7.85
CA PHE A 10 12.35 2.72 -7.03
C PHE A 10 12.89 1.50 -6.28
N SER A 11 13.77 0.70 -6.89
CA SER A 11 14.39 -0.43 -6.20
C SER A 11 15.21 0.00 -4.98
N SER A 12 15.93 1.12 -5.06
CA SER A 12 16.66 1.67 -3.91
C SER A 12 15.71 2.05 -2.77
N ILE A 13 14.61 2.75 -3.09
CA ILE A 13 13.60 3.14 -2.10
C ILE A 13 12.97 1.90 -1.44
N SER A 14 12.68 0.87 -2.23
CA SER A 14 12.14 -0.39 -1.71
C SER A 14 13.11 -1.07 -0.74
N SER A 15 14.39 -1.15 -1.09
CA SER A 15 15.41 -1.72 -0.21
C SER A 15 15.60 -0.91 1.08
N ASP A 16 15.57 0.42 1.00
CA ASP A 16 15.65 1.29 2.18
C ASP A 16 14.45 1.07 3.12
N LEU A 17 13.25 0.87 2.56
CA LEU A 17 12.05 0.57 3.32
C LEU A 17 12.12 -0.81 3.99
N GLU A 18 12.56 -1.84 3.26
CA GLU A 18 12.74 -3.20 3.79
C GLU A 18 13.76 -3.21 4.95
N ASN A 19 14.87 -2.49 4.82
CA ASN A 19 15.84 -2.34 5.88
C ASN A 19 15.23 -1.66 7.12
N LEU A 20 14.47 -0.58 6.93
CA LEU A 20 13.79 0.11 8.03
C LEU A 20 12.79 -0.80 8.74
N VAL A 21 12.02 -1.61 8.00
CA VAL A 21 11.10 -2.60 8.58
C VAL A 21 11.88 -3.63 9.40
N GLY A 22 12.97 -4.17 8.86
CA GLY A 22 13.83 -5.12 9.57
C GLY A 22 14.43 -4.54 10.87
N GLU A 23 14.83 -3.28 10.87
CA GLU A 23 15.28 -2.58 12.08
C GLU A 23 14.15 -2.46 13.13
N LEU A 24 12.94 -2.09 12.70
CA LEU A 24 11.78 -1.97 13.59
C LEU A 24 11.40 -3.34 14.20
N GLU A 25 11.40 -4.41 13.41
CA GLU A 25 11.14 -5.77 13.88
C GLU A 25 12.21 -6.26 14.86
N ALA A 26 13.47 -5.84 14.67
CA ALA A 26 14.56 -6.07 15.60
C ALA A 26 14.47 -5.22 16.89
N GLY A 27 13.45 -4.35 17.01
CA GLY A 27 13.21 -3.51 18.18
C GLY A 27 13.99 -2.19 18.18
N ALA A 28 14.50 -1.76 17.03
CA ALA A 28 15.12 -0.44 16.91
C ALA A 28 14.12 0.66 17.26
N THR A 29 14.57 1.64 18.04
CA THR A 29 13.77 2.83 18.35
C THR A 29 13.97 3.86 17.24
N GLN A 30 12.98 3.98 16.39
CA GLN A 30 12.95 4.99 15.33
C GLN A 30 11.92 6.07 15.67
N ASN A 31 12.29 7.34 15.49
CA ASN A 31 11.37 8.47 15.67
C ASN A 31 10.52 8.66 14.40
N ILE A 32 9.57 7.76 14.17
CA ILE A 32 8.61 7.88 13.06
C ILE A 32 7.40 8.66 13.57
N SER A 33 7.21 9.88 13.07
CA SER A 33 6.07 10.68 13.47
C SER A 33 4.78 10.19 12.79
N ARG A 34 3.62 10.55 13.36
CA ARG A 34 2.32 10.29 12.73
C ARG A 34 2.21 10.93 11.34
N ALA A 35 2.82 12.09 11.15
CA ALA A 35 2.81 12.81 9.87
C ALA A 35 3.63 12.06 8.81
N ASP A 36 4.79 11.53 9.18
CA ASP A 36 5.64 10.74 8.28
C ASP A 36 4.91 9.47 7.84
N MET A 37 4.30 8.76 8.79
CA MET A 37 3.52 7.55 8.50
C MET A 37 2.32 7.84 7.58
N SER A 38 1.58 8.91 7.86
CA SER A 38 0.44 9.32 7.03
C SER A 38 0.87 9.67 5.60
N SER A 39 1.98 10.38 5.46
CA SER A 39 2.55 10.73 4.14
C SER A 39 3.02 9.50 3.37
N ALA A 40 3.70 8.57 4.04
CA ALA A 40 4.19 7.32 3.45
C ALA A 40 3.03 6.44 2.96
N ILE A 41 2.06 6.14 3.81
CA ILE A 41 0.86 5.35 3.47
C ILE A 41 0.10 6.01 2.32
N GLY A 42 -0.10 7.34 2.37
CA GLY A 42 -0.79 8.08 1.32
C GLY A 42 -0.07 8.03 -0.02
N SER A 43 1.26 8.04 -0.03
CA SER A 43 2.07 7.95 -1.25
C SER A 43 2.04 6.54 -1.86
N LEU A 44 2.20 5.50 -1.04
CA LEU A 44 2.09 4.10 -1.47
C LEU A 44 0.69 3.77 -2.00
N GLY A 45 -0.36 4.21 -1.31
CA GLY A 45 -1.75 4.02 -1.75
C GLY A 45 -2.05 4.68 -3.10
N LYS A 46 -1.56 5.91 -3.32
CA LYS A 46 -1.68 6.59 -4.63
C LYS A 46 -0.92 5.85 -5.73
N MET A 47 0.29 5.37 -5.44
CA MET A 47 1.09 4.61 -6.39
C MET A 47 0.37 3.32 -6.80
N LEU A 48 -0.12 2.56 -5.82
CA LEU A 48 -0.90 1.35 -6.07
C LEU A 48 -2.15 1.64 -6.92
N ALA A 49 -2.90 2.70 -6.60
CA ALA A 49 -4.09 3.08 -7.37
C ALA A 49 -3.77 3.43 -8.83
N VAL A 50 -2.69 4.18 -9.07
CA VAL A 50 -2.24 4.54 -10.43
C VAL A 50 -1.80 3.31 -11.21
N LEU A 51 -1.05 2.38 -10.60
CA LEU A 51 -0.62 1.14 -11.24
C LEU A 51 -1.82 0.25 -11.57
N HIS A 52 -2.76 0.11 -10.64
CA HIS A 52 -3.99 -0.66 -10.83
C HIS A 52 -4.83 -0.10 -11.99
N GLN A 53 -5.02 1.22 -12.06
CA GLN A 53 -5.74 1.88 -13.17
C GLN A 53 -5.06 1.68 -14.53
N ARG A 54 -3.75 1.42 -14.55
CA ARG A 54 -2.98 1.13 -15.77
C ARG A 54 -3.00 -0.36 -16.15
N GLY A 55 -3.72 -1.20 -15.41
CA GLY A 55 -3.75 -2.64 -15.60
C GLY A 55 -2.46 -3.34 -15.20
N VAL A 56 -1.59 -2.68 -14.43
CA VAL A 56 -0.40 -3.32 -13.86
C VAL A 56 -0.87 -4.08 -12.62
N GLU A 57 -0.88 -5.41 -12.71
CA GLU A 57 -1.15 -6.26 -11.56
C GLU A 57 -0.02 -6.12 -10.53
N SER A 58 -0.27 -5.35 -9.47
CA SER A 58 0.58 -5.35 -8.30
C SER A 58 0.29 -6.60 -7.49
N VAL A 59 1.07 -7.66 -7.71
CA VAL A 59 0.97 -8.88 -6.91
C VAL A 59 1.59 -8.61 -5.54
N VAL A 60 0.74 -8.44 -4.52
CA VAL A 60 1.19 -8.42 -3.12
C VAL A 60 1.25 -9.87 -2.65
N THR A 61 2.47 -10.39 -2.45
CA THR A 61 2.68 -11.76 -1.95
C THR A 61 2.64 -11.80 -0.43
N PRO A 62 2.29 -12.95 0.19
CA PRO A 62 2.32 -13.11 1.65
C PRO A 62 3.70 -12.91 2.28
N GLU A 63 4.77 -12.95 1.49
CA GLU A 63 6.15 -12.69 1.94
C GLU A 63 6.40 -11.20 2.23
N HIS A 64 5.68 -10.30 1.54
CA HIS A 64 5.83 -8.85 1.70
C HIS A 64 4.73 -8.22 2.55
N LEU A 65 3.54 -8.84 2.60
CA LEU A 65 2.45 -8.40 3.46
C LEU A 65 1.61 -9.61 3.87
N SER A 66 1.65 -9.96 5.15
CA SER A 66 0.81 -11.05 5.65
C SER A 66 -0.68 -10.65 5.59
N VAL A 67 -1.57 -11.65 5.58
CA VAL A 67 -3.01 -11.41 5.65
C VAL A 67 -3.38 -10.62 6.91
N THR A 68 -2.71 -10.90 8.03
CA THR A 68 -2.93 -10.21 9.29
C THR A 68 -2.57 -8.72 9.18
N ASP A 69 -1.40 -8.40 8.62
CA ASP A 69 -0.94 -7.02 8.46
C ASP A 69 -1.85 -6.25 7.50
N ALA A 70 -2.29 -6.90 6.42
CA ALA A 70 -3.25 -6.32 5.50
C ALA A 70 -4.58 -5.99 6.19
N VAL A 71 -5.10 -6.88 7.04
CA VAL A 71 -6.34 -6.64 7.79
C VAL A 71 -6.17 -5.50 8.80
N ILE A 72 -5.06 -5.46 9.53
CA ILE A 72 -4.75 -4.36 10.46
C ILE A 72 -4.70 -3.03 9.71
N MET A 73 -4.03 -3.00 8.55
CA MET A 73 -3.94 -1.80 7.71
C MET A 73 -5.32 -1.35 7.20
N ILE A 74 -6.13 -2.28 6.70
CA ILE A 74 -7.51 -1.98 6.26
C ILE A 74 -8.33 -1.42 7.41
N GLN A 75 -8.29 -2.06 8.58
CA GLN A 75 -9.02 -1.59 9.76
C GLN A 75 -8.59 -0.17 10.14
N TYR A 76 -7.28 0.08 10.22
CA TYR A 76 -6.73 1.41 10.52
C TYR A 76 -7.21 2.47 9.52
N LEU A 77 -7.18 2.15 8.22
CA LEU A 77 -7.65 3.04 7.17
C LEU A 77 -9.15 3.32 7.30
N MET A 78 -9.95 2.28 7.55
CA MET A 78 -11.39 2.41 7.77
C MET A 78 -11.71 3.33 8.95
N GLU A 79 -11.03 3.14 10.08
CA GLU A 79 -11.18 4.00 11.26
C GLU A 79 -10.77 5.45 10.96
N SER A 80 -9.66 5.67 10.25
CA SER A 80 -9.16 7.00 9.92
C SER A 80 -10.08 7.80 8.99
N HIS A 81 -10.87 7.12 8.16
CA HIS A 81 -11.80 7.71 7.21
C HIS A 81 -13.27 7.56 7.62
N ASN A 82 -13.53 7.02 8.81
CA ASN A 82 -14.87 6.73 9.33
C ASN A 82 -15.71 5.88 8.35
N ILE A 83 -15.07 4.92 7.68
CA ILE A 83 -15.70 3.98 6.74
C ILE A 83 -16.19 2.79 7.54
N ASN A 84 -17.47 2.43 7.39
CA ASN A 84 -18.01 1.21 7.97
C ASN A 84 -17.94 0.02 6.98
N ASN A 85 -18.11 -1.20 7.49
CA ASN A 85 -18.03 -2.42 6.68
C ASN A 85 -19.05 -2.46 5.53
N PHE A 86 -20.21 -1.81 5.69
CA PHE A 86 -21.24 -1.76 4.66
C PHE A 86 -20.84 -0.86 3.48
N ASP A 87 -20.29 0.33 3.78
CA ASP A 87 -19.78 1.24 2.75
C ASP A 87 -18.64 0.59 1.95
N LEU A 88 -17.74 -0.11 2.64
CA LEU A 88 -16.69 -0.88 1.99
C LEU A 88 -17.27 -1.96 1.06
N ALA A 89 -18.22 -2.76 1.54
CA ALA A 89 -18.86 -3.80 0.73
C ALA A 89 -19.56 -3.21 -0.50
N MET A 90 -20.24 -2.07 -0.36
CA MET A 90 -20.86 -1.35 -1.47
C MET A 90 -19.83 -0.87 -2.49
N TRP A 91 -18.70 -0.29 -2.07
CA TRP A 91 -17.66 0.15 -2.99
C TRP A 91 -17.00 -1.00 -3.74
N VAL A 92 -16.70 -2.10 -3.05
CA VAL A 92 -16.14 -3.31 -3.70
C VAL A 92 -17.13 -3.89 -4.70
N SER A 93 -18.42 -3.97 -4.36
CA SER A 93 -19.45 -4.45 -5.27
C SER A 93 -19.55 -3.58 -6.53
N ARG A 94 -19.48 -2.25 -6.39
CA ARG A 94 -19.50 -1.31 -7.53
C ARG A 94 -18.26 -1.47 -8.41
N ALA A 95 -17.07 -1.56 -7.79
CA ALA A 95 -15.82 -1.73 -8.52
C ALA A 95 -15.80 -3.04 -9.33
N ARG A 96 -16.33 -4.13 -8.79
CA ARG A 96 -16.48 -5.41 -9.49
C ARG A 96 -17.45 -5.33 -10.66
N ALA A 97 -18.63 -4.74 -10.44
CA ALA A 97 -19.61 -4.54 -11.51
C ALA A 97 -19.01 -3.74 -12.68
N SER A 98 -18.28 -2.65 -12.40
CA SER A 98 -17.61 -1.88 -13.45
C SER A 98 -16.48 -2.61 -14.17
N ALA A 99 -15.89 -3.64 -13.56
CA ALA A 99 -14.84 -4.44 -14.18
C ALA A 99 -15.39 -5.57 -15.05
N GLU A 100 -16.61 -6.06 -14.78
CA GLU A 100 -17.28 -7.11 -15.56
C GLU A 100 -17.98 -6.56 -16.82
N GLU A 101 -18.17 -5.24 -16.92
CA GLU A 101 -18.78 -4.53 -18.05
C GLU A 101 -17.77 -4.12 -19.15
N CYS A 102 -16.48 -4.36 -18.96
CA CYS A 102 -15.37 -4.00 -19.86
C CYS A 102 -14.78 -5.24 -20.55
#